data_AF-A0A136JL51-F1
#
_entry.id   AF-A0A136JL51-F1
#
_cell.length_a   1.000
_cell.length_b   1.000
_cell.length_c   1.000
_cell.angle_alpha   90.00
_cell.angle_beta   90.00
_cell.angle_gamma   90.00
#
_symmetry.space_group_name_H-M   'P 1'
#
loop_
_entity.id
_entity.type
_entity.pdbx_description
1 polymer ?
#
loop_
_entity_poly.entity_id
_entity_poly.type
_entity_poly.pdbx_seq_one_letter_code
_entity_poly.pdbx_strand_id
1 'polypeptide(L)'
;MFLILATIIVFNLKPTREFHLFSKTEVLWEPNQDHNSENWLIIWLNSATFDRKPTHHEVWEEEVDYFKQNFTTSNQSDSMIRWLKNTFPKAPYMIYIADCESTGLIHRKNGKLRPNTSGDSSLGVLQINMRAHGAEIKKQGLDIERDKDYFAFARILFTEKGIDPWNSSRHCWDEHYQRIISRI
;
A
#
# COMPACT_ATOMS: atom_id res chain seq x y z
N MET A 1 -45.44 -35.67 -13.41
CA MET A 1 -45.69 -34.91 -12.18
C MET A 1 -44.69 -35.39 -11.12
N PHE A 2 -43.55 -34.72 -11.00
CA PHE A 2 -42.55 -34.97 -9.95
C PHE A 2 -42.28 -33.62 -9.27
N LEU A 3 -42.65 -33.51 -7.99
CA LEU A 3 -42.28 -32.39 -7.14
C LEU A 3 -40.91 -32.69 -6.51
N ILE A 4 -39.92 -31.84 -6.75
CA ILE A 4 -38.69 -31.79 -5.96
C ILE A 4 -38.82 -30.59 -5.02
N LEU A 5 -38.96 -30.86 -3.72
CA LEU A 5 -38.89 -29.87 -2.66
C LEU A 5 -37.42 -29.47 -2.45
N ALA A 6 -37.08 -28.22 -2.76
CA ALA A 6 -35.80 -27.63 -2.39
C ALA A 6 -35.93 -26.99 -0.99
N THR A 7 -35.25 -27.57 -0.01
CA THR A 7 -35.16 -27.05 1.35
C THR A 7 -34.16 -25.91 1.39
N ILE A 8 -34.62 -24.66 1.55
CA ILE A 8 -33.76 -23.49 1.76
C ILE A 8 -33.39 -23.45 3.25
N ILE A 9 -32.11 -23.62 3.57
CA ILE A 9 -31.56 -23.43 4.91
C ILE A 9 -31.18 -21.95 5.06
N VAL A 10 -31.97 -21.20 5.83
CA VAL A 10 -31.67 -19.80 6.19
C VAL A 10 -30.82 -19.79 7.47
N PHE A 11 -29.56 -19.39 7.36
CA PHE A 11 -28.73 -19.08 8.53
C PHE A 11 -29.14 -17.72 9.11
N ASN A 12 -29.67 -17.73 10.34
CA ASN A 12 -29.96 -16.53 11.13
C ASN A 12 -28.66 -16.00 11.75
N LEU A 13 -28.07 -14.96 11.18
CA LEU A 13 -27.06 -14.14 11.87
C LEU A 13 -27.72 -12.85 12.35
N LYS A 14 -27.72 -12.65 13.67
CA LYS A 14 -28.27 -11.47 14.36
C LYS A 14 -27.62 -10.17 13.87
N PRO A 15 -28.38 -9.08 13.67
CA PRO A 15 -27.81 -7.78 13.36
C PRO A 15 -27.54 -7.01 14.66
N THR A 16 -26.32 -6.51 14.84
CA THR A 16 -26.05 -5.39 15.76
C THR A 16 -24.97 -4.49 15.17
N ARG A 17 -25.40 -3.40 14.53
CA ARG A 17 -25.03 -2.01 14.85
C ARG A 17 -25.57 -1.08 13.77
N GLU A 18 -26.15 0.02 14.23
CA GLU A 18 -26.71 1.10 13.43
C GLU A 18 -25.66 1.69 12.49
N PHE A 19 -26.02 1.80 11.20
CA PHE A 19 -25.32 2.61 10.22
C PHE A 19 -26.25 3.76 9.83
N HIS A 20 -25.82 5.00 10.09
CA HIS A 20 -26.43 6.19 9.50
C HIS A 20 -26.02 6.27 8.03
N LEU A 21 -26.94 5.94 7.12
CA LEU A 21 -26.76 6.20 5.69
C LEU A 21 -27.22 7.62 5.36
N PHE A 22 -26.30 8.45 4.89
CA PHE A 22 -26.60 9.61 4.07
C PHE A 22 -25.99 9.39 2.68
N SER A 23 -26.85 9.24 1.66
CA SER A 23 -26.75 10.00 0.42
C SER A 23 -28.01 9.79 -0.41
N LYS A 24 -28.55 10.91 -0.90
CA LYS A 24 -29.62 10.97 -1.90
C LYS A 24 -29.11 10.37 -3.21
N THR A 25 -29.85 9.42 -3.77
CA THR A 25 -29.82 9.12 -5.20
C THR A 25 -31.24 9.25 -5.75
N GLU A 26 -31.43 10.20 -6.66
CA GLU A 26 -32.63 10.27 -7.49
C GLU A 26 -32.62 9.08 -8.45
N VAL A 27 -33.61 8.20 -8.31
CA VAL A 27 -33.83 7.06 -9.19
C VAL A 27 -34.77 7.52 -10.30
N LEU A 28 -34.25 7.70 -11.51
CA LEU A 28 -35.05 7.76 -12.73
C LEU A 28 -35.54 6.34 -13.03
N TRP A 29 -36.86 6.14 -12.92
CA TRP A 29 -37.54 4.88 -13.19
C TRP A 29 -38.08 4.89 -14.63
N GLU A 30 -37.62 3.96 -15.46
CA GLU A 30 -38.34 3.49 -16.65
C GLU A 30 -38.72 2.02 -16.44
N PRO A 31 -40.00 1.63 -16.53
CA PRO A 31 -40.39 0.24 -16.41
C PRO A 31 -40.13 -0.49 -17.73
N ASN A 32 -39.17 -1.41 -17.73
CA ASN A 32 -39.12 -2.44 -18.76
C ASN A 32 -39.87 -3.69 -18.25
N GLN A 33 -40.93 -4.06 -18.97
CA GLN A 33 -41.82 -5.18 -18.66
C GLN A 33 -41.19 -6.49 -19.15
N ASP A 34 -40.31 -7.10 -18.36
CA ASP A 34 -39.94 -8.50 -18.58
C ASP A 34 -40.09 -9.32 -17.28
N HIS A 35 -41.02 -10.26 -17.34
CA HIS A 35 -41.40 -11.15 -16.24
C HIS A 35 -40.45 -12.36 -16.20
N ASN A 36 -39.30 -12.21 -15.56
CA ASN A 36 -38.58 -13.36 -15.02
C ASN A 36 -38.00 -13.02 -13.64
N SER A 37 -38.82 -13.27 -12.61
CA SER A 37 -38.71 -12.69 -11.28
C SER A 37 -37.61 -13.26 -10.36
N GLU A 38 -36.69 -14.07 -10.88
CA GLU A 38 -35.58 -14.63 -10.09
C GLU A 38 -34.20 -14.10 -10.52
N ASN A 39 -34.08 -13.58 -11.75
CA ASN A 39 -32.81 -13.03 -12.25
C ASN A 39 -32.55 -11.58 -11.81
N TRP A 40 -33.59 -10.78 -11.60
CA TRP A 40 -33.44 -9.37 -11.23
C TRP A 40 -32.88 -9.19 -9.81
N LEU A 41 -33.24 -10.07 -8.87
CA LEU A 41 -32.70 -10.04 -7.50
C LEU A 41 -31.21 -10.36 -7.47
N ILE A 42 -30.74 -11.32 -8.28
CA ILE A 42 -29.32 -11.68 -8.36
C ILE A 42 -28.51 -10.55 -8.99
N ILE A 43 -29.03 -9.90 -10.05
CA ILE A 43 -28.38 -8.76 -10.68
C ILE A 43 -28.30 -7.57 -9.72
N TRP A 44 -29.37 -7.31 -8.94
CA TRP A 44 -29.40 -6.22 -7.95
C TRP A 44 -28.51 -6.49 -6.73
N LEU A 45 -28.48 -7.74 -6.23
CA LEU A 45 -27.61 -8.14 -5.11
C LEU A 45 -26.12 -8.11 -5.49
N ASN A 46 -25.77 -8.46 -6.73
CA ASN A 46 -24.39 -8.39 -7.22
C ASN A 46 -23.95 -6.96 -7.59
N SER A 47 -24.87 -6.06 -7.95
CA SER A 47 -24.53 -4.64 -8.18
C SER A 47 -24.49 -3.82 -6.89
N ALA A 48 -25.10 -4.33 -5.83
CA ALA A 48 -24.99 -3.79 -4.47
C ALA A 48 -23.75 -4.27 -3.72
N THR A 49 -22.83 -5.04 -4.34
CA THR A 49 -21.47 -5.23 -3.80
C THR A 49 -20.64 -3.96 -4.01
N PHE A 50 -21.09 -2.91 -3.34
CA PHE A 50 -20.29 -2.06 -2.48
C PHE A 50 -18.96 -1.62 -3.08
N ASP A 51 -19.02 -0.48 -3.76
CA ASP A 51 -17.90 0.34 -4.21
C ASP A 51 -17.13 0.90 -2.99
N ARG A 52 -16.60 0.02 -2.13
CA ARG A 52 -15.73 0.44 -1.03
C ARG A 52 -14.35 0.70 -1.59
N LYS A 53 -13.79 1.84 -1.19
CA LYS A 53 -12.35 2.06 -1.33
C LYS A 53 -11.58 0.93 -0.63
N PRO A 54 -10.50 0.42 -1.24
CA PRO A 54 -9.65 -0.57 -0.60
C PRO A 54 -9.01 0.03 0.64
N THR A 55 -8.77 -0.82 1.64
CA THR A 55 -7.99 -0.44 2.81
C THR A 55 -6.52 -0.26 2.42
N HIS A 56 -5.75 0.49 3.22
CA HIS A 56 -4.32 0.65 2.96
C HIS A 56 -3.58 -0.70 3.00
N HIS A 57 -4.06 -1.65 3.80
CA HIS A 57 -3.49 -3.00 3.85
C HIS A 57 -3.71 -3.76 2.53
N GLU A 58 -4.92 -3.71 1.98
CA GLU A 58 -5.24 -4.34 0.68
C GLU A 58 -4.40 -3.72 -0.44
N VAL A 59 -4.29 -2.38 -0.47
CA VAL A 59 -3.41 -1.69 -1.43
C VAL A 59 -1.97 -2.14 -1.25
N TRP A 60 -1.46 -2.26 -0.01
CA TRP A 60 -0.10 -2.77 0.22
C TRP A 60 0.14 -4.16 -0.34
N GLU A 61 -0.78 -5.12 -0.18
CA GLU A 61 -0.60 -6.46 -0.73
C GLU A 61 -0.58 -6.46 -2.26
N GLU A 62 -1.54 -5.75 -2.87
CA GLU A 62 -1.62 -5.65 -4.33
C GLU A 62 -0.38 -4.98 -4.94
N GLU A 63 0.13 -3.92 -4.32
CA GLU A 63 1.34 -3.23 -4.79
C GLU A 63 2.59 -4.09 -4.60
N VAL A 64 2.68 -4.89 -3.54
CA VAL A 64 3.78 -5.85 -3.36
C VAL A 64 3.74 -6.94 -4.42
N ASP A 65 2.56 -7.49 -4.72
CA ASP A 65 2.40 -8.51 -5.75
C ASP A 65 2.74 -7.97 -7.14
N TYR A 66 2.24 -6.78 -7.47
CA TYR A 66 2.58 -6.11 -8.73
C TYR A 66 4.09 -5.83 -8.82
N PHE A 67 4.70 -5.29 -7.75
CA PHE A 67 6.12 -4.99 -7.73
C PHE A 67 6.96 -6.24 -7.98
N LYS A 68 6.66 -7.35 -7.29
CA LYS A 68 7.39 -8.62 -7.44
C LYS A 68 7.29 -9.21 -8.84
N GLN A 69 6.18 -8.98 -9.55
CA GLN A 69 5.98 -9.46 -10.91
C GLN A 69 6.73 -8.63 -11.96
N ASN A 70 6.92 -7.33 -11.71
CA ASN A 70 7.38 -6.39 -12.73
C ASN A 70 8.80 -5.83 -12.48
N PHE A 71 9.36 -5.99 -11.28
CA PHE A 71 10.66 -5.43 -10.91
C PHE A 71 11.69 -6.51 -10.59
N THR A 72 12.95 -6.20 -10.87
CA THR A 72 14.06 -7.09 -10.49
C THR A 72 14.23 -7.05 -8.97
N THR A 73 14.02 -8.19 -8.32
CA THR A 73 14.19 -8.32 -6.88
C THR A 73 15.57 -8.86 -6.54
N SER A 74 16.13 -8.37 -5.43
CA SER A 74 17.31 -8.94 -4.81
C SER A 74 16.89 -9.98 -3.76
N ASN A 75 17.86 -10.75 -3.28
CA ASN A 75 17.65 -11.66 -2.14
C ASN A 75 17.23 -10.94 -0.84
N GLN A 76 17.36 -9.61 -0.76
CA GLN A 76 16.95 -8.80 0.38
C GLN A 76 15.52 -8.25 0.24
N SER A 77 14.94 -8.25 -0.97
CA SER A 77 13.69 -7.55 -1.27
C SER A 77 12.54 -7.91 -0.32
N ASP A 78 12.31 -9.19 -0.01
CA ASP A 78 11.23 -9.60 0.90
C ASP A 78 11.37 -9.01 2.31
N SER A 79 12.60 -9.01 2.84
CA SER A 79 12.87 -8.42 4.15
C SER A 79 12.68 -6.91 4.12
N MET A 80 13.09 -6.24 3.04
CA MET A 80 12.95 -4.80 2.89
C MET A 80 11.51 -4.35 2.69
N ILE A 81 10.73 -5.09 1.91
CA ILE A 81 9.29 -4.86 1.77
C ILE A 81 8.61 -4.92 3.15
N ARG A 82 8.96 -5.92 3.97
CA ARG A 82 8.42 -6.04 5.33
C ARG A 82 8.80 -4.84 6.21
N TRP A 83 10.06 -4.41 6.16
CA TRP A 83 10.50 -3.21 6.88
C TRP A 83 9.75 -1.96 6.42
N LEU A 84 9.64 -1.74 5.11
CA LEU A 84 8.95 -0.59 4.53
C LEU A 84 7.46 -0.58 4.90
N LYS A 85 6.78 -1.71 4.79
CA LYS A 85 5.37 -1.86 5.18
C LYS A 85 5.14 -1.54 6.66
N ASN A 86 6.01 -2.04 7.53
CA ASN A 86 5.92 -1.76 8.97
C ASN A 86 6.25 -0.30 9.31
N THR A 87 7.18 0.30 8.57
CA THR A 87 7.63 1.68 8.78
C THR A 87 6.60 2.69 8.26
N PHE A 88 5.99 2.39 7.11
CA PHE A 88 5.12 3.29 6.36
C PHE A 88 3.76 2.65 6.02
N PRO A 89 2.97 2.18 7.00
CA PRO A 89 1.77 1.36 6.75
C PRO A 89 0.69 2.04 5.90
N LYS A 90 0.76 3.37 5.71
CA LYS A 90 -0.17 4.14 4.88
C LYS A 90 0.43 4.66 3.57
N ALA A 91 1.65 4.26 3.23
CA ALA A 91 2.36 4.76 2.06
C ALA A 91 3.00 3.60 1.25
N PRO A 92 2.17 2.76 0.58
CA PRO A 92 2.66 1.66 -0.26
C PRO A 92 3.63 2.10 -1.35
N TYR A 93 3.51 3.33 -1.82
CA TYR A 93 4.45 3.92 -2.79
C TYR A 93 5.91 4.00 -2.29
N MET A 94 6.16 3.88 -0.98
CA MET A 94 7.52 3.85 -0.44
C MET A 94 8.35 2.65 -0.94
N ILE A 95 7.72 1.57 -1.43
CA ILE A 95 8.43 0.47 -2.09
C ILE A 95 9.14 0.94 -3.37
N TYR A 96 8.50 1.78 -4.17
CA TYR A 96 9.06 2.31 -5.41
C TYR A 96 10.13 3.34 -5.15
N ILE A 97 9.94 4.20 -4.15
CA ILE A 97 10.98 5.15 -3.72
C ILE A 97 12.22 4.36 -3.27
N ALA A 98 12.06 3.37 -2.40
CA ALA A 98 13.16 2.54 -1.94
C ALA A 98 13.84 1.78 -3.09
N ASP A 99 13.07 1.28 -4.06
CA ASP A 99 13.63 0.63 -5.23
C ASP A 99 14.46 1.59 -6.09
N CYS A 100 13.96 2.79 -6.35
CA CYS A 100 14.68 3.82 -7.10
C CYS A 100 15.97 4.26 -6.39
N GLU A 101 15.92 4.50 -5.09
CA GLU A 101 17.07 4.90 -4.28
C GLU A 101 18.15 3.80 -4.22
N SER A 102 17.73 2.54 -4.10
CA SER A 102 18.64 1.42 -3.88
C SER A 102 18.91 0.53 -5.09
N THR A 103 18.21 0.76 -6.19
CA THR A 103 18.25 -0.02 -7.43
C THR A 103 18.05 -1.53 -7.15
N GLY A 104 16.87 -1.94 -6.69
CA GLY A 104 16.54 -3.35 -6.39
C GLY A 104 16.30 -3.68 -4.91
N LEU A 105 15.82 -2.71 -4.12
CA LEU A 105 15.60 -2.85 -2.67
C LEU A 105 16.83 -3.37 -1.89
N ILE A 106 18.02 -2.90 -2.26
CA ILE A 106 19.28 -3.35 -1.66
C ILE A 106 19.61 -2.47 -0.45
N HIS A 107 19.51 -3.04 0.75
CA HIS A 107 19.83 -2.33 1.99
C HIS A 107 21.30 -2.50 2.40
N ARG A 108 21.82 -3.72 2.29
CA ARG A 108 23.19 -4.06 2.65
C ARG A 108 23.97 -4.62 1.47
N LYS A 109 25.26 -4.32 1.44
CA LYS A 109 26.24 -4.92 0.54
C LYS A 109 27.45 -5.35 1.36
N ASN A 110 27.76 -6.65 1.33
CA ASN A 110 28.86 -7.24 2.11
C ASN A 110 28.75 -6.94 3.62
N GLY A 111 27.53 -7.05 4.18
CA GLY A 111 27.25 -6.85 5.61
C GLY A 111 27.13 -5.39 6.06
N LYS A 112 27.59 -4.42 5.26
CA LYS A 112 27.48 -2.98 5.56
C LYS A 112 26.27 -2.37 4.87
N LEU A 113 25.78 -1.24 5.38
CA LEU A 113 24.79 -0.44 4.64
C LEU A 113 25.32 -0.09 3.25
N ARG A 114 24.44 -0.20 2.25
CA ARG A 114 24.76 0.13 0.86
C ARG A 114 25.04 1.64 0.75
N PRO A 115 26.27 2.06 0.41
CA PRO A 115 26.54 3.45 0.11
C PRO A 115 26.03 3.82 -1.30
N ASN A 116 25.83 5.11 -1.54
CA ASN A 116 25.63 5.63 -2.89
C ASN A 116 26.86 5.33 -3.77
N THR A 117 26.63 5.10 -5.06
CA THR A 117 27.69 4.90 -6.06
C THR A 117 28.41 6.20 -6.43
N SER A 118 27.75 7.35 -6.30
CA SER A 118 28.32 8.67 -6.65
C SER A 118 29.30 9.24 -5.64
N GLY A 119 29.57 8.53 -4.53
CA GLY A 119 30.44 9.00 -3.45
C GLY A 119 29.76 9.91 -2.43
N ASP A 120 28.45 10.13 -2.55
CA ASP A 120 27.68 10.83 -1.53
C ASP A 120 27.57 10.02 -0.24
N SER A 121 27.31 10.72 0.87
CA SER A 121 27.14 10.13 2.19
C SER A 121 25.77 9.46 2.41
N SER A 122 25.10 9.01 1.36
CA SER A 122 23.77 8.39 1.43
C SER A 122 23.87 6.89 1.66
N LEU A 123 23.05 6.35 2.57
CA LEU A 123 23.15 4.97 3.04
C LEU A 123 21.82 4.20 2.99
N GLY A 124 21.93 2.90 2.73
CA GLY A 124 20.85 1.92 2.87
C GLY A 124 19.81 1.97 1.76
N VAL A 125 18.65 1.38 2.02
CA VAL A 125 17.61 1.14 1.00
C VAL A 125 16.88 2.42 0.58
N LEU A 126 16.80 3.42 1.46
CA LEU A 126 16.22 4.74 1.23
C LEU A 126 17.29 5.83 1.05
N GLN A 127 18.57 5.45 0.92
CA GLN A 127 19.69 6.37 0.67
C GLN A 127 19.70 7.63 1.56
N ILE A 128 19.49 7.45 2.87
CA ILE A 128 19.43 8.56 3.85
C ILE A 128 20.77 9.28 3.87
N ASN A 129 20.74 10.59 3.56
CA ASN A 129 21.94 11.40 3.45
C ASN A 129 22.53 11.75 4.83
N MET A 130 23.69 11.18 5.15
CA MET A 130 24.33 11.38 6.46
C MET A 130 24.93 12.76 6.67
N ARG A 131 25.29 13.48 5.61
CA ARG A 131 25.74 14.88 5.71
C ARG A 131 24.60 15.81 6.11
N ALA A 132 23.41 15.58 5.58
CA ALA A 132 22.21 16.36 5.90
C ALA A 132 21.61 15.97 7.27
N HIS A 133 21.56 14.68 7.58
CA HIS A 133 20.77 14.16 8.70
C HIS A 133 21.59 13.58 9.86
N GLY A 134 22.91 13.40 9.70
CA GLY A 134 23.74 12.72 10.69
C GLY A 134 23.77 13.39 12.07
N ALA A 135 23.66 14.72 12.14
CA ALA A 135 23.57 15.44 13.41
C ALA A 135 22.26 15.15 14.15
N GLU A 136 21.14 15.13 13.43
CA GLU A 136 19.82 14.83 14.01
C GLU A 136 19.72 13.36 14.43
N ILE A 137 20.21 12.43 13.61
CA ILE A 137 20.29 10.99 13.95
C ILE A 137 21.00 10.80 15.31
N LYS A 138 22.15 11.45 15.49
CA LYS A 138 22.91 11.39 16.74
C LYS A 138 22.17 12.01 17.92
N LYS A 139 21.51 13.14 17.70
CA LYS A 139 20.71 13.83 18.72
C LYS A 139 19.55 12.96 19.23
N GLN A 140 18.97 12.15 18.34
CA GLN A 140 17.93 11.16 18.68
C GLN A 140 18.50 9.87 19.32
N GLY A 141 19.83 9.76 19.49
CA GLY A 141 20.48 8.58 20.06
C GLY A 141 20.41 7.33 19.16
N LEU A 142 20.17 7.52 17.85
CA LEU A 142 20.04 6.45 16.88
C LEU A 142 21.40 6.09 16.28
N ASP A 143 21.62 4.80 16.05
CA ASP A 143 22.77 4.27 15.32
C ASP A 143 22.30 3.78 13.96
N ILE A 144 22.63 4.54 12.90
CA ILE A 144 22.14 4.27 11.54
C ILE A 144 22.55 2.88 11.03
N GLU A 145 23.66 2.31 11.52
CA GLU A 145 24.13 0.98 11.13
C GLU A 145 23.24 -0.15 11.67
N ARG A 146 22.30 0.14 12.59
CA ARG A 146 21.28 -0.81 13.06
C ARG A 146 20.00 -0.65 12.24
N ASP A 147 19.52 -1.73 11.62
CA ASP A 147 18.30 -1.69 10.77
C ASP A 147 17.10 -1.07 11.49
N LYS A 148 16.89 -1.41 12.76
CA LYS A 148 15.79 -0.85 13.58
C LYS A 148 15.85 0.67 13.66
N ASP A 149 17.04 1.20 13.92
CA ASP A 149 17.26 2.64 14.06
C ASP A 149 17.23 3.35 12.72
N TYR A 150 17.72 2.69 11.67
CA TYR A 150 17.60 3.15 10.29
C TYR A 150 16.14 3.40 9.92
N PHE A 151 15.28 2.41 10.11
CA PHE A 151 13.86 2.54 9.79
C PHE A 151 13.12 3.45 10.78
N ALA A 152 13.55 3.51 12.04
CA ALA A 152 13.02 4.49 13.00
C ALA A 152 13.29 5.93 12.53
N PHE A 153 14.52 6.22 12.10
CA PHE A 153 14.86 7.52 11.56
C PHE A 153 14.16 7.80 10.23
N ALA A 154 14.06 6.82 9.34
CA ALA A 154 13.32 6.96 8.09
C ALA A 154 11.86 7.36 8.32
N ARG A 155 11.22 6.80 9.37
CA ARG A 155 9.88 7.17 9.80
C ARG A 155 9.81 8.61 10.31
N ILE A 156 10.77 9.03 11.14
CA ILE A 156 10.85 10.42 11.63
C ILE A 156 10.95 11.37 10.43
N LEU A 157 11.90 11.10 9.54
CA LEU A 157 12.15 11.91 8.35
C LEU A 157 10.90 12.02 7.47
N PHE A 158 10.20 10.91 7.22
CA PHE A 158 8.94 10.92 6.47
C PHE A 158 7.82 11.67 7.19
N THR A 159 7.72 11.54 8.51
CA THR A 159 6.69 12.24 9.30
C THR A 159 6.89 13.75 9.26
N GLU A 160 8.14 14.22 9.26
CA GLU A 160 8.48 15.64 9.25
C GLU A 160 8.48 16.27 7.85
N LYS A 161 8.86 15.50 6.82
CA LYS A 161 9.14 16.03 5.48
C LYS A 161 8.31 15.39 4.37
N GLY A 162 7.44 14.43 4.69
CA GLY A 162 6.76 13.63 3.68
C GLY A 162 7.78 12.94 2.78
N ILE A 163 7.57 13.00 1.46
CA ILE A 163 8.45 12.38 0.46
C ILE A 163 9.58 13.30 -0.05
N ASP A 164 9.64 14.55 0.42
CA ASP A 164 10.57 15.54 -0.10
C ASP A 164 12.06 15.14 -0.08
N PRO A 165 12.56 14.42 0.93
CA PRO A 165 13.96 13.99 0.98
C PRO A 165 14.40 13.08 -0.18
N TRP A 166 13.44 12.49 -0.90
CA TRP A 166 13.67 11.58 -2.02
C TRP A 166 13.35 12.20 -3.39
N ASN A 167 13.12 13.53 -3.45
CA ASN A 167 12.79 14.22 -4.70
C ASN A 167 13.89 14.13 -5.77
N SER A 168 15.16 13.88 -5.40
CA SER A 168 16.25 13.69 -6.36
C SER A 168 16.02 12.52 -7.32
N SER A 169 15.32 11.48 -6.86
CA SER A 169 14.97 10.31 -7.65
C SER A 169 13.53 10.35 -8.19
N ARG A 170 12.85 11.50 -8.08
CA ARG A 170 11.41 11.63 -8.42
C ARG A 170 11.03 11.12 -9.80
N HIS A 171 11.87 11.39 -10.79
CA HIS A 171 11.67 10.91 -12.16
C HIS A 171 11.54 9.38 -12.29
N CYS A 172 12.03 8.61 -11.30
CA CYS A 172 11.96 7.15 -11.27
C CYS A 172 10.67 6.63 -10.62
N TRP A 173 10.11 7.32 -9.63
CA TRP A 173 8.97 6.80 -8.83
C TRP A 173 7.66 7.59 -8.95
N ASP A 174 7.65 8.79 -9.52
CA ASP A 174 6.47 9.68 -9.51
C ASP A 174 5.24 9.06 -10.16
N GLU A 175 5.40 8.33 -11.27
CA GLU A 175 4.29 7.65 -11.94
C GLU A 175 3.59 6.64 -11.01
N HIS A 176 4.36 5.80 -10.31
CA HIS A 176 3.81 4.84 -9.36
C HIS A 176 3.17 5.54 -8.15
N TYR A 177 3.78 6.62 -7.68
CA TYR A 177 3.22 7.45 -6.61
C TYR A 177 1.84 7.99 -6.98
N GLN A 178 1.69 8.64 -8.15
CA GLN A 178 0.41 9.19 -8.60
C GLN A 178 -0.66 8.09 -8.76
N ARG A 179 -0.27 6.96 -9.37
CA ARG A 179 -1.16 5.81 -9.52
C ARG A 179 -1.69 5.33 -8.17
N ILE A 180 -0.83 5.20 -7.17
CA ILE A 180 -1.22 4.69 -5.85
C ILE A 180 -2.05 5.70 -5.06
N ILE A 181 -1.66 6.98 -5.06
CA ILE A 181 -2.41 8.04 -4.36
C ILE A 181 -3.84 8.16 -4.89
N SER A 182 -4.06 7.93 -6.19
CA SER A 182 -5.42 7.96 -6.78
C SER A 182 -6.36 6.86 -6.27
N ARG A 183 -5.81 5.80 -5.64
CA ARG A 183 -6.54 4.61 -5.19
C ARG A 183 -6.88 4.62 -3.70
N ILE A 184 -6.23 5.49 -2.92
CA ILE A 184 -6.43 5.61 -1.46
C ILE A 184 -7.42 6.74 -1.12
#